data_AF-A0A016TN74-F1
#
_entry.id   AF-A0A016TN74-F1
#
_cell.length_a   1.000
_cell.length_b   1.000
_cell.length_c   1.000
_cell.angle_alpha   90.00
_cell.angle_beta   90.00
_cell.angle_gamma   90.00
#
_symmetry.space_group_name_H-M   'P 1'
#
loop_
_entity.id
_entity.type
_entity.pdbx_description
1 polymer ?
#
loop_
_entity_poly.entity_id
_entity_poly.type
_entity_poly.pdbx_seq_one_letter_code
_entity_poly.pdbx_strand_id
1 'polypeptide(L)'
;MLRWLDEEGSKAGLTINTTKTKVMRSALSSLQPVLLQGGPLEDVSEYVYLGRLLNMENDIKREIARRGRAGWAAYNSVISVLEDTKDQKLREDLFNSTVPPALCYASETWALTKVAETQLRATQISIERRMLELSLRQQKERHLHNSDVRAMSKVHSAVLHADESKHRYAGHLMRCKDGRWRTTRPTSSKVV
;
A
#
# COMPACT_ATOMS: atom_id res chain seq x y z
N MET A 1 22.82 19.76 5.72
CA MET A 1 21.96 19.31 4.60
C MET A 1 20.64 20.07 4.54
N LEU A 2 19.77 20.00 5.56
CA LEU A 2 18.43 20.64 5.48
C LEU A 2 18.47 22.18 5.35
N ARG A 3 19.34 22.86 6.10
CA ARG A 3 19.54 24.32 5.99
C ARG A 3 20.04 24.73 4.61
N TRP A 4 20.99 23.97 4.06
CA TRP A 4 21.49 24.20 2.71
C TRP A 4 20.38 24.05 1.65
N LEU A 5 19.48 23.08 1.81
CA LEU A 5 18.32 22.94 0.92
C LEU A 5 17.38 24.15 1.00
N ASP A 6 17.16 24.70 2.20
CA ASP A 6 16.36 25.91 2.41
C ASP A 6 17.00 27.14 1.76
N GLU A 7 18.33 27.28 1.91
CA GLU A 7 19.13 28.35 1.30
C GLU A 7 19.10 28.30 -0.24
N GLU A 8 19.39 27.14 -0.84
CA GLU A 8 19.36 26.97 -2.29
C GLU A 8 17.94 27.08 -2.87
N GLY A 9 16.94 26.52 -2.16
CA GLY A 9 15.53 26.65 -2.54
C GLY A 9 15.08 28.11 -2.56
N SER A 10 15.52 28.90 -1.57
CA SER A 10 15.20 30.33 -1.48
C SER A 10 15.73 31.12 -2.68
N LYS A 11 16.89 30.76 -3.24
CA LYS A 11 17.42 31.37 -4.48
C LYS A 11 16.50 31.14 -5.69
N ALA A 12 15.76 30.05 -5.69
CA ALA A 12 14.75 29.72 -6.70
C ALA A 12 13.34 30.20 -6.32
N GLY A 13 13.17 30.95 -5.23
CA GLY A 13 11.85 31.41 -4.74
C GLY A 13 11.01 30.35 -4.05
N LEU A 14 11.62 29.24 -3.60
CA LEU A 14 10.96 28.17 -2.85
C LEU A 14 11.22 28.31 -1.35
N THR A 15 10.22 28.01 -0.53
CA THR A 15 10.33 28.00 0.94
C THR A 15 9.85 26.67 1.50
N ILE A 16 10.61 26.10 2.43
CA ILE A 16 10.22 24.85 3.08
C ILE A 16 9.02 25.09 4.00
N ASN A 17 7.96 24.30 3.81
CA ASN A 17 6.82 24.29 4.72
C ASN A 17 7.18 23.48 5.98
N THR A 18 7.43 24.18 7.09
CA THR A 18 7.79 23.59 8.39
C THR A 18 6.64 22.78 9.00
N THR A 19 5.38 23.06 8.65
CA THR A 19 4.22 22.29 9.11
C THR A 19 4.12 20.92 8.44
N LYS A 20 4.50 20.78 7.17
CA LYS A 20 4.48 19.51 6.42
C LYS A 20 5.78 18.71 6.56
N THR A 21 6.89 19.40 6.81
CA THR A 21 8.20 18.80 7.00
C THR A 21 8.31 18.25 8.41
N LYS A 22 8.55 16.94 8.52
CA LYS A 22 8.68 16.22 9.79
C LYS A 22 10.01 15.49 9.83
N VAL A 23 10.50 15.19 11.03
CA VAL A 23 11.71 14.39 11.24
C VAL A 23 11.28 13.01 11.71
N MET A 24 11.79 11.97 11.07
CA MET A 24 11.57 10.58 11.46
C MET A 24 12.94 9.96 11.78
N ARG A 25 13.11 9.41 12.98
CA ARG A 25 14.42 9.00 13.51
C ARG A 25 14.51 7.50 13.71
N SER A 26 15.66 6.92 13.36
CA SER A 26 15.94 5.51 13.68
C SER A 26 16.44 5.38 15.11
N ALA A 27 16.41 4.17 15.66
CA ALA A 27 16.93 3.88 17.00
C ALA A 27 18.41 4.27 17.19
N LEU A 28 19.16 4.38 16.09
CA LEU A 28 20.59 4.75 16.08
C LEU A 28 20.82 6.26 15.88
N SER A 29 19.76 7.03 15.65
CA SER A 29 19.86 8.46 15.38
C SER A 29 20.00 9.27 16.67
N SER A 30 20.78 10.36 16.61
CA SER A 30 20.82 11.36 17.69
C SER A 30 19.40 11.87 18.01
N LEU A 31 19.15 12.21 19.27
CA LEU A 31 17.89 12.82 19.75
C LEU A 31 17.92 14.36 19.74
N GLN A 32 18.99 14.98 19.22
CA GLN A 32 19.11 16.43 19.15
C GLN A 32 18.06 17.06 18.22
N PRO A 33 17.33 18.11 18.62
CA PRO A 33 16.32 18.76 17.78
C PRO A 33 16.87 19.24 16.45
N VAL A 34 16.14 19.01 15.36
CA VAL A 34 16.50 19.55 14.04
C VAL A 34 15.86 20.92 13.90
N LEU A 35 16.69 21.96 13.87
CA LEU A 35 16.23 23.35 13.74
C LEU A 35 16.20 23.80 12.28
N LEU A 36 15.08 24.37 11.85
CA LEU A 36 14.86 24.99 10.54
C LEU A 36 14.08 26.31 10.71
N GLN A 37 14.49 27.37 10.01
CA GLN A 37 13.84 28.69 10.06
C GLN A 37 13.58 29.22 11.50
N GLY A 38 14.52 28.95 12.42
CA GLY A 38 14.43 29.40 13.81
C GLY A 38 13.59 28.54 14.77
N GLY A 39 12.95 27.47 14.29
CA GLY A 39 12.15 26.56 15.12
C GLY A 39 12.54 25.08 15.00
N PRO A 40 12.24 24.24 16.01
CA PRO A 40 12.41 22.80 15.90
C PRO A 40 11.35 22.19 14.97
N LEU A 41 11.76 21.27 14.11
CA LEU A 41 10.85 20.43 13.35
C LEU A 41 10.24 19.37 14.27
N GLU A 42 8.97 19.02 14.01
CA GLU A 42 8.28 17.98 14.75
C GLU A 42 8.86 16.60 14.42
N ASP A 43 9.17 15.85 15.48
CA ASP A 43 9.57 14.45 15.42
C ASP A 43 8.35 13.54 15.39
N VAL A 44 8.28 12.63 14.41
CA VAL A 44 7.18 11.69 14.22
C VAL A 44 7.70 10.25 14.16
N SER A 45 6.91 9.30 14.66
CA SER A 45 7.20 7.86 14.55
C SER A 45 6.68 7.26 13.24
N GLU A 46 5.71 7.92 12.61
CA GLU A 46 5.08 7.49 11.36
C GLU A 46 4.91 8.65 10.40
N TYR A 47 5.08 8.38 9.11
CA TYR A 47 4.91 9.39 8.08
C TYR A 47 4.40 8.77 6.77
N VAL A 48 3.45 9.45 6.11
CA VAL A 48 2.97 9.01 4.80
C VAL A 48 3.84 9.60 3.71
N TYR A 49 4.65 8.78 3.07
CA TYR A 49 5.50 9.17 1.95
C TYR A 49 5.02 8.51 0.65
N LEU A 50 4.77 9.33 -0.38
CA LEU A 50 4.24 8.89 -1.69
C LEU A 50 3.01 7.98 -1.57
N GLY A 51 2.17 8.27 -0.58
CA GLY A 51 0.95 7.54 -0.31
C GLY A 51 1.14 6.28 0.52
N ARG A 52 2.35 5.83 0.89
CA ARG A 52 2.61 4.69 1.80
C ARG A 52 2.94 5.18 3.21
N LEU A 53 2.35 4.57 4.24
CA LEU A 53 2.76 4.80 5.62
C LEU A 53 4.11 4.12 5.90
N LEU A 54 5.08 4.91 6.35
CA LEU A 54 6.36 4.47 6.85
C LEU A 54 6.36 4.55 8.37
N ASN A 55 7.04 3.60 9.01
CA ASN A 55 7.36 3.63 10.42
C ASN A 55 8.74 3.00 10.65
N MET A 56 9.30 3.23 11.83
CA MET A 56 10.65 2.77 12.18
C MET A 56 10.69 1.35 12.72
N GLU A 57 9.55 0.80 13.10
CA GLU A 57 9.39 -0.57 13.61
C GLU A 57 9.20 -1.62 12.50
N ASN A 58 9.11 -1.16 11.24
CA ASN A 58 8.78 -1.98 10.07
C ASN A 58 7.45 -2.75 10.23
N ASP A 59 6.50 -2.21 11.01
CA ASP A 59 5.18 -2.80 11.20
C ASP A 59 4.24 -2.42 10.05
N ILE A 60 3.90 -3.40 9.22
CA ILE A 60 3.01 -3.19 8.09
C ILE A 60 1.52 -3.11 8.48
N LYS A 61 1.12 -3.56 9.67
CA LYS A 61 -0.30 -3.69 10.06
C LYS A 61 -1.08 -2.39 9.89
N ARG A 62 -0.48 -1.26 10.29
CA ARG A 62 -1.10 0.06 10.18
C ARG A 62 -1.27 0.50 8.72
N GLU A 63 -0.31 0.19 7.85
CA GLU A 63 -0.43 0.43 6.42
C GLU A 63 -1.53 -0.45 5.79
N ILE A 64 -1.60 -1.75 6.15
CA ILE A 64 -2.68 -2.64 5.67
C ILE A 64 -4.05 -2.13 6.11
N ALA A 65 -4.20 -1.69 7.36
CA ALA A 65 -5.45 -1.12 7.85
C ALA A 65 -5.83 0.17 7.09
N ARG A 66 -4.85 1.02 6.79
CA ARG A 66 -5.04 2.23 5.98
C ARG A 66 -5.46 1.92 4.55
N ARG A 67 -4.84 0.89 3.94
CA ARG A 67 -5.24 0.39 2.61
C ARG A 67 -6.62 -0.21 2.61
N GLY A 68 -6.99 -0.92 3.67
CA GLY A 68 -8.34 -1.43 3.83
C GLY A 68 -9.40 -0.33 3.80
N ARG A 69 -9.14 0.80 4.47
CA ARG A 69 -9.99 2.00 4.38
C ARG A 69 -10.00 2.60 2.98
N ALA A 70 -8.86 2.66 2.30
CA ALA A 70 -8.77 3.14 0.92
C ALA A 70 -9.57 2.25 -0.05
N GLY A 71 -9.52 0.93 0.12
CA GLY A 71 -10.33 -0.02 -0.65
C GLY A 71 -11.83 0.17 -0.44
N TRP A 72 -12.26 0.37 0.80
CA TRP A 72 -13.65 0.73 1.11
C TRP A 72 -14.06 2.06 0.50
N ALA A 73 -13.21 3.09 0.56
CA ALA A 73 -13.47 4.38 -0.04
C ALA A 73 -13.60 4.26 -1.57
N ALA A 74 -12.72 3.49 -2.21
CA ALA A 74 -12.80 3.21 -3.64
C ALA A 74 -14.11 2.50 -4.00
N TYR A 75 -14.50 1.48 -3.25
CA TYR A 75 -15.79 0.81 -3.45
C TYR A 75 -16.98 1.77 -3.29
N ASN A 76 -16.99 2.58 -2.23
CA ASN A 76 -18.06 3.53 -1.96
C ASN A 76 -18.19 4.60 -3.06
N SER A 77 -17.10 4.95 -3.74
CA SER A 77 -17.16 5.88 -4.88
C SER A 77 -17.87 5.31 -6.11
N VAL A 78 -17.99 3.98 -6.23
CA VAL A 78 -18.59 3.30 -7.39
C VAL A 78 -19.83 2.46 -7.05
N ILE A 79 -20.26 2.46 -5.79
CA ILE A 79 -21.35 1.59 -5.32
C ILE A 79 -22.67 1.88 -6.05
N SER A 80 -23.01 3.14 -6.31
CA SER A 80 -24.24 3.50 -7.03
C SER A 80 -24.25 2.92 -8.44
N VAL A 81 -23.13 3.04 -9.16
CA VAL A 81 -22.97 2.48 -10.50
C VAL A 81 -23.04 0.95 -10.47
N LEU A 82 -22.43 0.32 -9.46
CA LEU A 82 -22.48 -1.13 -9.28
C LEU A 82 -23.92 -1.60 -9.03
N GLU A 83 -24.68 -0.91 -8.17
CA GLU A 83 -26.08 -1.23 -7.85
C GLU A 83 -26.99 -1.10 -9.09
N ASP A 84 -26.77 -0.08 -9.93
CA ASP A 84 -27.53 0.13 -11.17
C ASP A 84 -27.15 -0.84 -12.30
N THR A 85 -25.94 -1.41 -12.27
CA THR A 85 -25.44 -2.30 -13.31
C THR A 85 -25.97 -3.72 -13.12
N LYS A 86 -26.76 -4.20 -14.10
CA LYS A 86 -27.28 -5.58 -14.14
C LYS A 86 -26.32 -6.59 -14.76
N ASP A 87 -25.42 -6.15 -15.63
CA ASP A 87 -24.43 -7.02 -16.25
C ASP A 87 -23.34 -7.40 -15.22
N GLN A 88 -23.31 -8.68 -14.89
CA GLN A 88 -22.36 -9.25 -13.96
C GLN A 88 -20.90 -9.02 -14.39
N LYS A 89 -20.60 -9.09 -15.70
CA LYS A 89 -19.24 -8.93 -16.20
C LYS A 89 -18.76 -7.48 -16.05
N LEU A 90 -19.63 -6.50 -16.32
CA LEU A 90 -19.32 -5.09 -16.09
C LEU A 90 -19.11 -4.78 -14.61
N ARG A 91 -19.90 -5.38 -13.71
CA ARG A 91 -19.69 -5.24 -12.26
C ARG A 91 -18.33 -5.78 -11.83
N GLU A 92 -17.96 -6.96 -12.32
CA GLU A 92 -16.64 -7.57 -12.06
C GLU A 92 -15.50 -6.68 -12.54
N ASP A 93 -15.58 -6.19 -13.78
CA ASP A 93 -14.53 -5.37 -14.39
C ASP A 93 -14.41 -3.99 -13.70
N LEU A 94 -15.55 -3.39 -13.32
CA LEU A 94 -15.57 -2.15 -12.54
C LEU A 94 -14.97 -2.34 -11.15
N PHE A 95 -15.31 -3.44 -10.46
CA PHE A 95 -14.71 -3.76 -9.17
C PHE A 95 -13.20 -3.98 -9.30
N ASN A 96 -12.77 -4.80 -10.27
CA ASN A 96 -11.37 -5.18 -10.47
C ASN A 96 -10.47 -3.99 -10.83
N SER A 97 -11.01 -3.00 -11.53
CA SER A 97 -10.28 -1.77 -11.91
C SER A 97 -10.22 -0.73 -10.79
N THR A 98 -11.04 -0.84 -9.74
CA THR A 98 -11.17 0.20 -8.70
C THR A 98 -10.68 -0.25 -7.33
N VAL A 99 -11.17 -1.39 -6.83
CA VAL A 99 -10.93 -1.81 -5.44
C VAL A 99 -9.56 -2.46 -5.25
N PRO A 100 -9.14 -3.47 -6.03
CA PRO A 100 -7.80 -4.07 -5.86
C PRO A 100 -6.65 -3.07 -5.99
N PRO A 101 -6.63 -2.12 -6.96
CA PRO A 101 -5.58 -1.11 -7.02
C PRO A 101 -5.50 -0.24 -5.76
N ALA A 102 -6.64 0.16 -5.19
CA ALA A 102 -6.67 0.95 -3.96
C ALA A 102 -6.20 0.13 -2.73
N LEU A 103 -6.60 -1.14 -2.64
CA LEU A 103 -6.20 -2.07 -1.58
C LEU A 103 -4.72 -2.44 -1.66
N CYS A 104 -4.14 -2.50 -2.85
CA CYS A 104 -2.80 -3.06 -3.09
C CYS A 104 -1.75 -2.01 -3.50
N TYR A 105 -2.09 -0.72 -3.47
CA TYR A 105 -1.12 0.32 -3.83
C TYR A 105 0.12 0.27 -2.93
N ALA A 106 1.30 0.38 -3.55
CA ALA A 106 2.62 0.23 -2.93
C ALA A 106 2.89 -1.16 -2.35
N SER A 107 2.14 -2.19 -2.75
CA SER A 107 2.35 -3.58 -2.32
C SER A 107 3.69 -4.17 -2.72
N GLU A 108 4.36 -3.58 -3.71
CA GLU A 108 5.73 -3.91 -4.11
C GLU A 108 6.73 -3.71 -2.97
N THR A 109 6.43 -2.79 -2.05
CA THR A 109 7.31 -2.42 -0.93
C THR A 109 6.99 -3.18 0.37
N TRP A 110 5.97 -4.03 0.34
CA TRP A 110 5.46 -4.70 1.54
C TRP A 110 6.20 -6.00 1.83
N ALA A 111 6.62 -6.19 3.08
CA ALA A 111 6.91 -7.53 3.60
C ALA A 111 5.58 -8.21 3.99
N LEU A 112 4.97 -8.92 3.03
CA LEU A 112 3.67 -9.58 3.25
C LEU A 112 3.84 -10.76 4.20
N THR A 113 3.35 -10.59 5.43
CA THR A 113 3.21 -11.68 6.40
C THR A 113 1.87 -12.39 6.22
N LYS A 114 1.72 -13.60 6.76
CA LYS A 114 0.43 -14.32 6.74
C LYS A 114 -0.69 -13.55 7.44
N VAL A 115 -0.36 -12.78 8.46
CA VAL A 115 -1.32 -11.89 9.15
C VAL A 115 -1.78 -10.77 8.22
N ALA A 116 -0.85 -10.11 7.52
CA ALA A 116 -1.18 -9.06 6.55
C ALA A 116 -2.02 -9.60 5.37
N GLU A 117 -1.67 -10.77 4.82
CA GLU A 117 -2.47 -11.45 3.80
C GLU A 117 -3.89 -11.72 4.29
N THR A 118 -4.04 -12.21 5.52
CA THR A 118 -5.35 -12.51 6.12
C THR A 118 -6.19 -11.25 6.26
N GLN A 119 -5.59 -10.14 6.72
CA GLN A 119 -6.27 -8.85 6.83
C GLN A 119 -6.72 -8.30 5.47
N LEU A 120 -5.88 -8.40 4.43
CA LEU A 120 -6.25 -8.02 3.06
C LEU A 120 -7.41 -8.86 2.53
N ARG A 121 -7.36 -10.19 2.69
CA ARG A 121 -8.45 -11.09 2.28
C ARG A 121 -9.74 -10.77 3.02
N ALA A 122 -9.67 -10.62 4.34
CA ALA A 122 -10.83 -10.30 5.17
C ALA A 122 -11.49 -8.98 4.74
N THR A 123 -10.68 -7.95 4.46
CA THR A 123 -11.18 -6.67 3.97
C THR A 123 -11.87 -6.83 2.63
N GLN A 124 -11.22 -7.49 1.66
CA GLN A 124 -11.78 -7.67 0.34
C GLN A 124 -13.09 -8.46 0.37
N ILE A 125 -13.13 -9.59 1.09
CA ILE A 125 -14.35 -10.39 1.26
C ILE A 125 -15.48 -9.54 1.87
N SER A 126 -15.16 -8.64 2.79
CA SER A 126 -16.15 -7.74 3.37
C SER A 126 -16.77 -6.79 2.34
N ILE A 127 -15.96 -6.26 1.42
CA ILE A 127 -16.43 -5.42 0.33
C ILE A 127 -17.23 -6.25 -0.67
N GLU A 128 -16.76 -7.44 -1.04
CA GLU A 128 -17.45 -8.35 -1.96
C GLU A 128 -18.83 -8.77 -1.45
N ARG A 129 -18.96 -9.04 -0.15
CA ARG A 129 -20.28 -9.30 0.46
C ARG A 129 -21.22 -8.12 0.27
N ARG A 130 -20.73 -6.90 0.43
CA ARG A 130 -21.55 -5.70 0.19
C ARG A 130 -21.95 -5.60 -1.28
N MET A 131 -21.07 -5.93 -2.21
CA MET A 131 -21.34 -5.97 -3.65
C MET A 131 -22.37 -7.02 -4.04
N LEU A 132 -22.41 -8.15 -3.32
CA LEU A 132 -23.38 -9.24 -3.50
C LEU A 132 -24.65 -9.06 -2.66
N GLU A 133 -24.80 -7.93 -1.96
CA GLU A 133 -25.93 -7.64 -1.07
C GLU A 133 -26.14 -8.69 0.03
N LEU A 134 -25.04 -9.32 0.48
CA LEU A 134 -25.05 -10.32 1.53
C LEU A 134 -24.66 -9.71 2.88
N SER A 135 -25.56 -9.79 3.85
CA SER A 135 -25.20 -9.61 5.25
C SER A 135 -24.48 -10.84 5.81
N LEU A 136 -23.70 -10.66 6.90
CA LEU A 136 -23.07 -11.79 7.60
C LEU A 136 -24.10 -12.81 8.12
N ARG A 137 -25.29 -12.34 8.49
CA ARG A 137 -26.40 -13.19 8.91
C ARG A 137 -26.90 -14.07 7.76
N GLN A 138 -27.21 -13.45 6.61
CA GLN A 138 -27.65 -14.20 5.42
C GLN A 138 -26.58 -15.16 4.92
N GLN A 139 -25.30 -14.79 4.96
CA GLN A 139 -24.21 -15.68 4.62
C GLN A 139 -24.23 -16.94 5.50
N LYS A 140 -24.38 -16.76 6.82
CA LYS A 140 -24.42 -17.86 7.79
C LYS A 140 -25.67 -18.74 7.63
N GLU A 141 -26.83 -18.11 7.45
CA GLU A 141 -28.11 -18.82 7.23
C GLU A 141 -28.10 -19.66 5.95
N ARG A 142 -27.37 -19.20 4.91
CA ARG A 142 -27.17 -19.93 3.66
C ARG A 142 -26.00 -20.92 3.70
N HIS A 143 -25.34 -21.08 4.86
CA HIS A 143 -24.16 -21.94 5.04
C HIS A 143 -23.01 -21.65 4.05
N LEU A 144 -22.85 -20.38 3.65
CA LEU A 144 -21.84 -19.97 2.68
C LEU A 144 -20.49 -19.70 3.35
N HIS A 145 -19.44 -20.32 2.86
CA HIS A 145 -18.06 -20.04 3.22
C HIS A 145 -17.51 -18.83 2.45
N ASN A 146 -16.38 -18.30 2.92
CA ASN A 146 -15.69 -17.20 2.23
C ASN A 146 -15.27 -17.58 0.80
N SER A 147 -14.97 -18.86 0.55
CA SER A 147 -14.72 -19.39 -0.80
C SER A 147 -15.93 -19.21 -1.72
N ASP A 148 -17.14 -19.37 -1.19
CA ASP A 148 -18.37 -19.29 -1.98
C ASP A 148 -18.67 -17.83 -2.35
N VAL A 149 -18.46 -16.90 -1.40
CA VAL A 149 -18.52 -15.45 -1.67
C VAL A 149 -17.57 -15.07 -2.81
N ARG A 150 -16.33 -15.59 -2.78
CA ARG A 150 -15.31 -15.36 -3.81
C ARG A 150 -15.71 -15.97 -5.17
N ALA A 151 -16.33 -17.15 -5.15
CA ALA A 151 -16.81 -17.81 -6.37
C ALA A 151 -18.01 -17.09 -7.00
N MET A 152 -18.89 -16.53 -6.17
CA MET A 152 -20.04 -15.73 -6.61
C MET A 152 -19.61 -14.37 -7.18
N SER A 153 -18.66 -13.70 -6.52
CA SER A 153 -18.22 -12.35 -6.93
C SER A 153 -17.37 -12.36 -8.19
N LYS A 154 -16.60 -13.45 -8.44
CA LYS A 154 -15.71 -13.64 -9.61
C LYS A 154 -14.65 -12.53 -9.79
N VAL A 155 -14.42 -11.70 -8.78
CA VAL A 155 -13.42 -10.64 -8.81
C VAL A 155 -12.02 -11.18 -8.54
N HIS A 156 -10.98 -10.47 -8.98
CA HIS A 156 -9.58 -10.84 -8.76
C HIS A 156 -9.21 -10.77 -7.28
N SER A 157 -8.25 -11.59 -6.85
CA SER A 157 -7.78 -11.58 -5.46
C SER A 157 -6.80 -10.43 -5.23
N ALA A 158 -7.01 -9.65 -4.19
CA ALA A 158 -6.10 -8.58 -3.78
C ALA A 158 -4.71 -9.12 -3.39
N VAL A 159 -4.65 -10.31 -2.77
CA VAL A 159 -3.36 -10.93 -2.42
C VAL A 159 -2.60 -11.35 -3.68
N LEU A 160 -3.30 -11.89 -4.69
CA LEU A 160 -2.66 -12.21 -5.98
C LEU A 160 -2.21 -10.94 -6.69
N HIS A 161 -3.03 -9.90 -6.70
CA HIS A 161 -2.67 -8.62 -7.30
C HIS A 161 -1.43 -7.99 -6.65
N ALA A 162 -1.30 -8.09 -5.32
CA ALA A 162 -0.13 -7.64 -4.58
C ALA A 162 1.14 -8.45 -4.95
N ASP A 163 0.99 -9.76 -5.09
CA ASP A 163 2.07 -10.65 -5.49
C ASP A 163 2.52 -10.40 -6.94
N GLU A 164 1.58 -10.27 -7.87
CA GLU A 164 1.85 -9.89 -9.27
C GLU A 164 2.57 -8.55 -9.36
N SER A 165 2.21 -7.58 -8.52
CA SER A 165 2.83 -6.26 -8.52
C SER A 165 4.30 -6.33 -8.08
N LYS A 166 4.62 -7.15 -7.08
CA LYS A 166 6.02 -7.45 -6.72
C LYS A 166 6.80 -8.09 -7.86
N HIS A 167 6.23 -9.10 -8.50
CA HIS A 167 6.86 -9.77 -9.64
C HIS A 167 7.08 -8.80 -10.82
N ARG A 168 6.10 -7.94 -11.10
CA ARG A 168 6.20 -6.91 -12.14
C ARG A 168 7.33 -5.93 -11.84
N TYR A 169 7.47 -5.49 -10.60
CA TYR A 169 8.55 -4.62 -10.17
C TYR A 169 9.92 -5.29 -10.24
N ALA A 170 10.04 -6.54 -9.78
CA ALA A 170 11.26 -7.32 -9.94
C ALA A 170 11.65 -7.45 -11.42
N GLY A 171 10.70 -7.75 -12.30
CA GLY A 171 10.91 -7.79 -13.74
C GLY A 171 11.33 -6.43 -14.33
N HIS A 172 10.78 -5.32 -13.81
CA HIS A 172 11.22 -3.97 -14.19
C HIS A 172 12.70 -3.74 -13.81
N LEU A 173 13.10 -4.08 -12.58
CA LEU A 173 14.48 -3.98 -12.14
C LEU A 173 15.44 -4.83 -12.98
N MET A 174 15.04 -6.04 -13.38
CA MET A 174 15.84 -6.91 -14.24
C MET A 174 16.07 -6.34 -15.64
N ARG A 175 15.16 -5.49 -16.14
CA ARG A 175 15.30 -4.81 -17.44
C ARG A 175 16.14 -3.53 -17.37
N CYS A 176 16.37 -2.99 -16.17
CA CYS A 176 17.20 -1.81 -15.98
C CYS A 176 18.69 -2.14 -16.20
N LYS A 177 19.36 -1.37 -17.08
CA LYS A 177 20.77 -1.55 -17.45
C LYS A 177 21.76 -0.75 -16.59
N ASP A 178 21.27 -0.03 -15.59
CA ASP A 178 22.04 0.93 -14.78
C ASP A 178 22.69 0.32 -13.53
N GLY A 179 22.84 -1.01 -13.49
CA GLY A 179 23.53 -1.71 -12.40
C GLY A 179 22.77 -1.75 -11.08
N ARG A 180 21.51 -1.26 -11.02
CA ARG A 180 20.66 -1.37 -9.83
C ARG A 180 20.35 -2.82 -9.45
N TRP A 181 20.30 -3.73 -10.43
CA TRP A 181 20.21 -5.16 -10.19
C TRP A 181 21.60 -5.81 -10.32
N ARG A 182 22.19 -6.27 -9.21
CA ARG A 182 23.49 -6.94 -9.24
C ARG A 182 23.36 -8.30 -9.93
N THR A 183 23.91 -8.41 -11.14
CA THR A 183 24.07 -9.66 -11.90
C THR A 183 25.32 -10.45 -11.49
N THR A 184 26.07 -10.02 -10.48
CA THR A 184 27.27 -10.73 -10.03
C THR A 184 26.86 -12.07 -9.41
N ARG A 185 26.97 -13.14 -10.20
CA ARG A 185 27.08 -14.50 -9.69
C ARG A 185 28.17 -14.50 -8.61
N PRO A 186 27.98 -15.20 -7.47
CA PRO A 186 29.09 -15.43 -6.57
C PRO A 186 30.14 -16.21 -7.36
N THR A 187 31.22 -15.54 -7.76
CA THR A 187 32.43 -16.23 -8.20
C THR A 187 32.89 -17.01 -7.00
N SER A 188 32.80 -18.33 -7.09
CA SER A 188 33.38 -19.27 -6.16
C SER A 188 34.88 -18.97 -6.05
N SER A 189 35.24 -18.18 -5.04
CA SER A 189 36.62 -17.99 -4.63
C SER A 189 37.12 -19.36 -4.20
N LYS A 190 38.01 -19.94 -5.00
CA LYS A 190 38.80 -21.10 -4.61
C LYS A 190 39.59 -20.71 -3.37
N VAL A 191 39.33 -21.42 -2.28
CA VAL A 191 40.21 -21.45 -1.11
C VAL A 191 41.51 -22.11 -1.57
N VAL A 192 42.61 -21.36 -1.48
CA VAL A 192 43.98 -21.87 -1.42
C VAL A 192 44.50 -21.53 -0.04
#